data_AF-A0A931EEI6-F1
#
_entry.id   AF-A0A931EEI6-F1
#
_cell.length_a   1.000
_cell.length_b   1.000
_cell.length_c   1.000
_cell.angle_alpha   90.00
_cell.angle_beta   90.00
_cell.angle_gamma   90.00
#
_symmetry.space_group_name_H-M   'P 1'
#
loop_
_entity.id
_entity.type
_entity.pdbx_description
1 polymer ?
#
loop_
_entity_poly.entity_id
_entity_poly.type
_entity_poly.pdbx_seq_one_letter_code
_entity_poly.pdbx_strand_id
1 'polypeptide(L)'
;PMLRQAGAREVHMRIAAPPTTSPCFYGIDTPTQQELLASDHSVEEIRRWIGADTLGYLSRDGLYSFQGEDREGFCDACFTGRYPMEIPKGHTPRQLPLFEKPEAGEVEAQPEHRNGELRIDPESRQSTLTLVSTT
;
A
#
# COMPACT_ATOMS: atom_id res chain seq x y z
N PRO A 1 -3.17 15.72 3.90
CA PRO A 1 -1.93 14.96 4.18
C PRO A 1 -1.38 15.25 5.59
N MET A 2 -1.00 14.22 6.35
CA MET A 2 -0.45 14.34 7.71
C MET A 2 0.71 15.36 7.79
N LEU A 3 1.59 15.38 6.79
CA LEU A 3 2.70 16.33 6.71
C LEU A 3 2.24 17.80 6.66
N ARG A 4 1.13 18.11 5.98
CA ARG A 4 0.58 19.47 5.96
C ARG A 4 -0.03 19.86 7.30
N GLN A 5 -0.69 18.91 7.98
CA GLN A 5 -1.21 19.14 9.34
C GLN A 5 -0.07 19.39 10.34
N ALA A 6 1.10 18.79 10.10
CA ALA A 6 2.33 19.06 10.84
C ALA A 6 3.06 20.37 10.43
N GLY A 7 2.46 21.20 9.56
CA GLY A 7 3.00 22.51 9.19
C GLY A 7 3.93 22.54 7.98
N ALA A 8 4.04 21.46 7.21
CA ALA A 8 4.82 21.47 5.98
C ALA A 8 4.24 22.46 4.95
N ARG A 9 5.08 23.37 4.44
CA ARG A 9 4.71 24.33 3.38
C ARG A 9 4.39 23.62 2.07
N GLU A 10 5.27 22.70 1.67
CA GLU A 10 5.17 21.92 0.45
C GLU A 10 5.50 20.44 0.74
N VAL A 11 4.91 19.55 -0.05
CA VAL A 11 5.04 18.09 0.02
C VAL A 11 5.39 17.57 -1.36
N HIS A 12 6.64 17.12 -1.53
CA HIS A 12 7.13 16.54 -2.78
C HIS A 12 7.31 15.02 -2.60
N MET A 13 6.48 14.23 -3.27
CA MET A 13 6.53 12.77 -3.17
C MET A 13 7.47 12.18 -4.24
N ARG A 14 8.36 11.29 -3.84
CA ARG A 14 9.29 10.59 -4.74
C ARG A 14 9.20 9.09 -4.50
N ILE A 15 8.89 8.35 -5.55
CA ILE A 15 8.71 6.90 -5.51
C ILE A 15 9.95 6.27 -6.13
N ALA A 16 10.63 5.41 -5.38
CA ALA A 16 11.86 4.74 -5.79
C ALA A 16 11.64 3.56 -6.77
N ALA A 17 10.49 3.55 -7.45
CA ALA A 17 10.11 2.57 -8.46
C ALA A 17 9.36 3.26 -9.59
N PRO A 18 9.32 2.67 -10.81
CA PRO A 18 8.37 3.05 -11.84
C PRO A 18 6.91 2.85 -11.37
N PRO A 19 5.93 3.46 -12.04
CA PRO A 19 4.52 3.23 -11.72
C PRO A 19 4.14 1.75 -11.88
N THR A 20 3.54 1.17 -10.83
CA THR A 20 3.06 -0.22 -10.85
C THR A 20 1.71 -0.28 -11.56
N THR A 21 1.71 -0.74 -12.82
CA THR A 21 0.52 -0.76 -13.70
C THR A 21 -0.09 -2.15 -13.85
N SER A 22 0.57 -3.18 -13.35
CA SER A 22 0.15 -4.57 -13.53
C SER A 22 0.41 -5.43 -12.27
N PRO A 23 -0.47 -6.39 -11.97
CA PRO A 23 -0.33 -7.28 -10.81
C PRO A 23 0.79 -8.28 -11.02
N CYS A 24 1.52 -8.63 -9.96
CA CYS A 24 2.53 -9.68 -10.05
C CYS A 24 1.90 -11.07 -10.11
N PHE A 25 2.48 -11.95 -10.91
CA PHE A 25 2.09 -13.37 -11.03
C PHE A 25 3.17 -14.33 -10.53
N TYR A 26 4.29 -13.80 -10.02
CA TYR A 26 5.48 -14.58 -9.65
C TYR A 26 5.73 -14.57 -8.13
N GLY A 27 4.68 -14.38 -7.33
CA GLY A 27 4.71 -14.60 -5.88
C GLY A 27 4.74 -13.33 -5.02
N ILE A 28 4.75 -12.13 -5.59
CA ILE A 28 4.48 -10.90 -4.82
C ILE A 28 2.97 -10.69 -4.74
N ASP A 29 2.43 -10.57 -3.53
CA ASP A 29 1.02 -10.28 -3.31
C ASP A 29 0.71 -8.83 -3.69
N THR A 30 0.06 -8.63 -4.83
CA THR A 30 -0.31 -7.31 -5.34
C THR A 30 -1.82 -7.23 -5.58
N PRO A 31 -2.42 -6.03 -5.46
CA PRO A 31 -3.83 -5.81 -5.84
C PRO A 31 -4.12 -6.20 -7.28
N THR A 32 -5.41 -6.34 -7.62
CA THR A 32 -5.85 -6.51 -9.00
C THR A 32 -5.50 -5.29 -9.84
N GLN A 33 -5.49 -5.44 -11.17
CA GLN A 33 -5.13 -4.34 -12.06
C GLN A 33 -6.01 -3.10 -11.86
N GLN A 34 -7.31 -3.29 -11.62
CA GLN A 34 -8.28 -2.20 -11.41
C GLN A 34 -8.08 -1.48 -10.07
N GLU A 35 -7.43 -2.11 -9.10
CA GLU A 35 -7.14 -1.52 -7.79
C GLU A 35 -5.80 -0.77 -7.79
N LEU A 36 -4.95 -1.00 -8.78
CA LEU A 36 -3.69 -0.28 -8.96
C LEU A 36 -3.96 1.09 -9.56
N LEU A 37 -3.82 2.16 -8.76
CA LEU A 37 -4.07 3.53 -9.18
C LEU A 37 -3.28 3.95 -10.45
N ALA A 38 -2.08 3.40 -10.64
CA ALA A 38 -1.25 3.71 -11.82
C ALA A 38 -1.62 2.92 -13.08
N SER A 39 -2.59 2.00 -13.02
CA SER A 39 -3.04 1.26 -14.21
C SER A 39 -3.95 2.11 -15.10
N ASP A 40 -4.68 3.06 -14.52
CA ASP A 40 -5.71 3.87 -15.20
C ASP A 40 -5.58 5.38 -14.97
N HIS A 41 -4.69 5.84 -14.07
CA HIS A 41 -4.41 7.26 -13.86
C HIS A 41 -3.01 7.66 -14.35
N SER A 42 -2.94 8.84 -14.96
CA SER A 42 -1.66 9.51 -15.25
C SER A 42 -0.94 9.94 -13.96
N VAL A 43 0.37 10.15 -14.04
CA VAL A 43 1.19 10.64 -12.91
C VAL A 43 0.62 11.94 -12.31
N GLU A 44 0.09 12.81 -13.15
CA GLU A 44 -0.49 14.09 -12.72
C GLU A 44 -1.84 13.91 -12.01
N GLU A 45 -2.66 12.94 -12.42
CA GLU A 45 -3.87 12.55 -11.69
C GLU A 45 -3.54 11.92 -10.34
N ILE A 46 -2.55 11.01 -10.30
CA ILE A 46 -2.07 10.40 -9.05
C ILE A 46 -1.57 11.47 -8.08
N ARG A 47 -0.78 12.45 -8.57
CA ARG A 47 -0.28 13.58 -7.77
C ARG A 47 -1.43 14.33 -7.09
N ARG A 48 -2.50 14.61 -7.84
CA ARG A 48 -3.70 15.25 -7.29
C ARG A 48 -4.41 14.36 -6.27
N TRP A 49 -4.56 13.07 -6.59
CA TRP A 49 -5.22 12.09 -5.73
C TRP A 49 -4.56 11.98 -4.34
N ILE A 50 -3.22 11.94 -4.29
CA ILE A 50 -2.45 11.89 -3.03
C ILE A 50 -2.28 13.27 -2.34
N GLY A 51 -2.61 14.37 -3.02
CA GLY A 51 -2.52 15.74 -2.48
C GLY A 51 -1.09 16.29 -2.33
N ALA A 52 -0.15 15.84 -3.17
CA ALA A 52 1.23 16.33 -3.20
C ALA A 52 1.39 17.56 -4.12
N ASP A 53 2.36 18.43 -3.84
CA ASP A 53 2.70 19.56 -4.71
C ASP A 53 3.41 19.09 -5.97
N THR A 54 4.33 18.12 -5.83
CA THR A 54 4.94 17.42 -6.98
C THR A 54 5.04 15.93 -6.71
N LEU A 55 4.96 15.13 -7.76
CA LEU A 55 5.17 13.70 -7.74
C LEU A 55 6.23 13.32 -8.77
N GLY A 56 7.16 12.44 -8.39
CA GLY A 56 8.14 11.87 -9.29
C GLY A 56 8.27 10.38 -9.05
N TYR A 57 8.28 9.61 -10.13
CA TYR A 57 8.61 8.18 -10.13
C TYR A 57 10.03 7.99 -10.66
N LEU A 58 10.70 6.92 -10.21
CA LEU A 58 11.92 6.46 -10.86
C LEU A 58 11.57 6.03 -12.30
N SER A 59 12.30 6.55 -13.28
CA SER A 59 12.10 6.13 -14.68
C SER A 59 12.56 4.69 -14.87
N ARG A 60 12.01 3.98 -15.86
CA ARG A 60 12.49 2.63 -16.20
C ARG A 60 13.98 2.64 -16.58
N ASP A 61 14.43 3.64 -17.34
CA ASP A 61 15.86 3.76 -17.66
C ASP A 61 16.71 4.05 -16.41
N GLY A 62 16.19 4.84 -15.46
CA GLY A 62 16.84 5.07 -14.17
C GLY A 62 16.94 3.79 -13.32
N LEU A 63 15.89 2.95 -13.33
CA LEU A 63 15.88 1.65 -12.65
C LEU A 63 17.00 0.74 -13.17
N TYR A 64 17.26 0.73 -14.48
CA TYR A 64 18.31 -0.09 -15.10
C TYR A 64 19.68 0.58 -15.16
N SER A 65 19.83 1.81 -14.67
CA SER A 65 21.08 2.57 -14.79
C SER A 65 22.30 1.89 -14.17
N PHE A 66 22.11 0.98 -13.22
CA PHE A 66 23.18 0.22 -12.59
C PHE A 66 23.76 -0.90 -13.47
N GLN A 67 23.06 -1.29 -14.53
CA GLN A 67 23.35 -2.49 -15.32
C GLN A 67 24.14 -2.23 -16.61
N GLY A 68 24.24 -0.96 -17.04
CA GLY A 68 24.86 -0.61 -18.32
C GLY A 68 23.90 -0.80 -19.50
N GLU A 69 24.40 -1.32 -20.63
CA GLU A 69 23.59 -1.55 -21.85
C GLU A 69 22.76 -2.83 -21.79
N ASP A 70 23.14 -3.78 -20.94
CA ASP A 70 22.40 -5.03 -20.73
C ASP A 70 21.22 -4.78 -19.79
N ARG A 71 20.03 -5.26 -20.17
CA ARG A 71 18.78 -5.17 -19.38
C ARG A 71 18.20 -6.55 -19.04
N GLU A 72 18.98 -7.60 -19.26
CA GLU A 72 18.53 -8.98 -19.10
C GLU A 72 18.58 -9.45 -17.64
N GLY A 73 17.85 -10.53 -17.34
CA GLY A 73 17.89 -11.20 -16.03
C GLY A 73 16.99 -10.62 -14.94
N PHE A 74 16.25 -9.53 -15.20
CA PHE A 74 15.31 -8.95 -14.24
C PHE A 74 13.88 -8.91 -14.80
N CYS A 75 12.91 -9.28 -13.96
CA CYS A 75 11.50 -9.11 -14.27
C CYS A 75 11.04 -7.70 -13.92
N ASP A 76 10.48 -6.97 -14.89
CA ASP A 76 9.85 -5.65 -14.70
C ASP A 76 8.36 -5.64 -15.11
N ALA A 77 7.74 -6.82 -15.16
CA ALA A 77 6.39 -7.01 -15.66
C ALA A 77 5.34 -6.21 -14.88
N CYS A 78 5.57 -5.94 -13.59
CA CYS A 78 4.69 -5.10 -12.78
C CYS A 78 4.62 -3.63 -13.28
N PHE A 79 5.63 -3.18 -14.03
CA PHE A 79 5.72 -1.83 -14.62
C PHE A 79 5.44 -1.82 -16.12
N THR A 80 5.61 -2.96 -16.82
CA THR A 80 5.48 -3.04 -18.29
C THR A 80 4.30 -3.85 -18.78
N GLY A 81 3.73 -4.70 -17.94
CA GLY A 81 2.77 -5.73 -18.32
C GLY A 81 3.35 -6.87 -19.16
N ARG A 82 4.67 -6.90 -19.40
CA ARG A 82 5.32 -7.92 -20.24
C ARG A 82 5.91 -9.02 -19.36
N TYR A 83 5.18 -10.12 -19.27
CA TYR A 83 5.59 -11.29 -18.49
C TYR A 83 6.51 -12.20 -19.32
N PRO A 84 7.76 -12.47 -18.86
CA PRO A 84 8.70 -13.32 -19.59
C PRO A 84 8.28 -14.79 -19.63
N MET A 85 7.50 -15.24 -18.65
CA MET A 85 6.94 -16.59 -18.57
C MET A 85 5.42 -16.53 -18.75
N GLU A 86 4.87 -17.52 -19.45
CA GLU A 86 3.42 -17.64 -19.66
C GLU A 86 2.66 -17.75 -18.33
N ILE A 87 1.55 -17.01 -18.24
CA ILE A 87 0.64 -17.09 -17.10
C ILE A 87 -0.39 -18.18 -17.39
N PRO A 88 -0.55 -19.19 -16.51
CA PRO A 88 -1.55 -20.23 -16.68
C PRO A 88 -2.97 -19.65 -16.86
N LYS A 89 -3.75 -20.24 -17.76
CA LYS A 89 -5.14 -19.82 -18.00
C LYS A 89 -5.98 -19.96 -16.74
N GLY A 90 -6.77 -18.94 -16.43
CA GLY A 90 -7.62 -18.91 -15.22
C GLY A 90 -6.88 -18.50 -13.95
N HIS A 91 -5.57 -18.20 -14.03
CA HIS A 91 -4.84 -17.62 -12.92
C HIS A 91 -5.12 -16.12 -12.84
N THR A 92 -6.06 -15.75 -11.96
CA THR A 92 -6.37 -14.36 -11.64
C THR A 92 -5.59 -13.99 -10.38
N PRO A 93 -4.81 -12.90 -10.39
CA PRO A 93 -4.12 -12.46 -9.18
C PRO A 93 -5.19 -11.94 -8.21
N ARG A 94 -5.16 -12.42 -6.98
CA ARG A 94 -6.06 -11.98 -5.92
C ARG A 94 -5.24 -11.66 -4.70
N GLN A 95 -5.47 -10.48 -4.15
CA GLN A 95 -4.82 -10.09 -2.91
C GLN A 95 -5.18 -11.08 -1.80
N LEU A 96 -4.16 -11.57 -1.12
CA LEU A 96 -4.34 -12.48 0.01
C LEU A 96 -4.95 -11.69 1.19
N PRO A 97 -5.92 -12.26 1.92
CA PRO A 97 -6.42 -11.61 3.10
C PRO A 97 -5.34 -11.63 4.19
N LEU A 98 -5.20 -10.52 4.94
CA LEU A 98 -4.21 -10.41 6.01
C LEU A 98 -4.50 -11.41 7.15
N PHE A 99 -5.79 -11.63 7.42
CA PHE A 99 -6.26 -12.63 8.36
C PHE A 99 -7.02 -13.71 7.62
N GLU A 100 -6.95 -14.93 8.11
CA GLU A 100 -7.87 -15.98 7.68
C GLU A 100 -9.29 -15.48 7.90
N LYS A 101 -10.12 -15.63 6.86
CA LYS A 101 -11.53 -15.35 7.00
C LYS A 101 -12.06 -16.45 7.94
N PRO A 102 -12.65 -16.12 9.10
CA PRO A 102 -13.27 -17.15 9.92
C PRO A 102 -14.29 -17.89 9.05
N GLU A 103 -14.37 -19.21 9.22
CA GLU A 103 -15.29 -20.01 8.42
C GLU A 103 -16.71 -19.45 8.55
N ALA A 104 -17.48 -19.50 7.47
CA ALA A 104 -18.83 -18.94 7.42
C ALA A 104 -19.73 -19.66 8.43
N GLY A 105 -19.75 -19.16 9.66
CA GLY A 105 -20.39 -19.79 10.82
C GLY A 105 -19.84 -19.37 12.18
N GLU A 106 -18.64 -18.77 12.26
CA GLU A 106 -17.98 -18.53 13.57
C GLU A 106 -17.99 -17.08 14.07
N VAL A 107 -18.55 -16.13 13.31
CA VAL A 107 -18.61 -14.72 13.76
C VAL A 107 -19.99 -14.42 14.34
N GLU A 108 -20.15 -14.66 15.64
CA GLU A 108 -21.16 -13.93 16.42
C GLU A 108 -20.74 -12.46 16.50
N ALA A 109 -21.58 -11.57 15.99
CA ALA A 109 -21.37 -10.14 16.06
C ALA A 109 -21.29 -9.71 17.53
N GLN A 110 -20.10 -9.28 17.98
CA GLN A 110 -19.99 -8.56 19.25
C GLN A 110 -20.66 -7.20 19.10
N PRO A 111 -21.54 -6.80 20.04
CA PRO A 111 -22.30 -5.57 19.92
C PRO A 111 -21.36 -4.37 19.95
N GLU A 112 -21.61 -3.42 19.04
CA GLU A 112 -20.92 -2.15 18.91
C GLU A 112 -20.52 -1.52 20.26
N HIS A 113 -19.22 -1.38 20.52
CA HIS A 113 -18.73 -0.53 21.60
C HIS A 113 -19.06 0.93 21.28
N ARG A 114 -20.15 1.37 21.91
CA ARG A 114 -20.67 2.74 21.96
C ARG A 114 -19.57 3.72 22.39
N ASN A 115 -19.21 4.63 21.49
CA ASN A 115 -18.45 5.89 21.67
C ASN A 115 -17.70 6.06 23.01
N GLY A 116 -16.38 5.83 23.01
CA GLY A 116 -15.50 6.29 24.07
C GLY A 116 -15.31 7.81 24.01
N GLU A 117 -16.11 8.58 24.75
CA GLU A 117 -15.72 9.93 25.16
C GLU A 117 -14.53 9.81 26.14
N LEU A 118 -13.37 10.31 25.73
CA LEU A 118 -12.22 10.50 26.60
C LEU A 118 -12.55 11.59 27.63
N ARG A 119 -12.99 11.20 28.83
CA ARG A 119 -13.06 12.11 29.97
C ARG A 119 -11.68 12.19 30.62
N ILE A 120 -10.99 13.30 30.39
CA ILE A 120 -9.79 13.67 31.16
C ILE A 120 -10.30 14.21 32.50
N ASP A 121 -10.05 13.48 33.58
CA ASP A 121 -10.27 13.95 34.94
C ASP A 121 -9.15 14.94 35.31
N PRO A 122 -9.43 16.23 35.51
CA PRO A 122 -8.41 17.26 35.68
C PRO A 122 -7.66 17.20 37.03
N GLU A 123 -8.06 16.33 37.98
CA GLU A 123 -7.45 16.32 39.32
C GLU A 123 -6.58 15.09 39.65
N SER A 124 -6.48 14.09 38.78
CA SER A 124 -5.73 12.86 39.07
C SER A 124 -4.29 12.89 38.53
N ARG A 125 -3.36 13.43 39.33
CA ARG A 125 -1.90 13.42 39.07
C ARG A 125 -1.21 12.10 39.46
N GLN A 126 -1.69 10.94 38.98
CA GLN A 126 -0.89 9.70 39.08
C GLN A 126 -1.38 8.65 38.08
N SER A 127 -0.64 8.49 36.98
CA SER A 127 -0.84 7.38 36.04
C SER A 127 -0.07 6.16 36.54
N THR A 128 -0.75 5.25 37.24
CA THR A 128 -0.22 3.90 37.50
C THR A 128 -0.87 2.94 36.52
N LEU A 129 -0.09 2.45 35.56
CA LEU A 129 -0.52 1.46 34.57
C LEU A 129 -0.19 0.06 35.12
N THR A 130 -1.20 -0.66 35.64
CA THR A 130 -1.03 -2.05 36.08
C THR A 130 -1.40 -2.98 34.94
N LEU A 131 -0.39 -3.59 34.30
CA LEU A 131 -0.55 -4.73 33.39
C LEU A 131 -0.75 -5.99 34.21
N VAL A 132 -1.95 -6.57 34.18
CA VAL A 132 -2.19 -7.93 34.70
C VAL A 132 -2.09 -8.90 33.54
N SER A 133 -0.97 -9.64 33.49
CA SER A 133 -0.81 -10.83 32.66
C SER A 133 -1.54 -11.98 33.36
N THR A 134 -2.53 -12.59 32.70
CA THR A 134 -3.16 -13.82 33.20
C THR A 134 -2.59 -15.04 32.48
N THR A 135 -2.22 -16.06 33.26
CA THR A 135 -2.01 -17.45 32.82
C THR A 135 -3.26 -18.06 32.25
#